data_AF-A0A127M5D4-F1
#
_entry.id   AF-A0A127M5D4-F1
#
_cell.length_a   1.000
_cell.length_b   1.000
_cell.length_c   1.000
_cell.angle_alpha   90.00
_cell.angle_beta   90.00
_cell.angle_gamma   90.00
#
_symmetry.space_group_name_H-M   'P 1'
#
loop_
_entity.id
_entity.type
_entity.pdbx_description
1 polymer ?
#
loop_
_entity_poly.entity_id
_entity_poly.type
_entity_poly.pdbx_seq_one_letter_code
_entity_poly.pdbx_strand_id
1 'polypeptide(L)'
;MNDVTSPNEARVERENIALCRQEGRPLPIAEHYLVQVLDPNGQGTLVEIDDPVPTGRQILSAAGKTPVENHLLLLFDDKGELEAVDLDDTVDVYQRGVEQFFAFDSDRLFYVALNGQRFPWGQAHICEDVLRRVGYIAENQDIWLERRNEPDQLLADGDYVDLDEPGLEKLYTQRKIWKLNVQGVTVSVEQPTIVASDALKAAGFNPDKGWILVLKVKGEKKQVIEMSDVIDLRKPGIEKLRLTPAEINNGEAAVAPTFEFTLLDQDVAYLNHLGLDWETRLVGARRWLIIHNHSLPSGYNCEQVDLAIEIPTAYPDAKLDMFFVHPVLTLANGGNIAQTESRENILGNVYQRWSRHLNGVTQWNPLTDSVITHLAVVEESLLREVGK
;
A
#
# COMPACT_ATOMS: atom_id res chain seq x y z
N MET A 1 49.15 50.04 -24.66
CA MET A 1 47.78 50.23 -24.15
C MET A 1 46.91 49.22 -24.86
N ASN A 2 46.50 48.18 -24.16
CA ASN A 2 45.30 47.39 -24.45
C ASN A 2 44.95 46.75 -23.11
N ASP A 3 44.18 47.53 -22.36
CA ASP A 3 43.54 47.14 -21.11
C ASP A 3 42.44 46.15 -21.48
N VAL A 4 42.67 44.87 -21.19
CA VAL A 4 41.63 43.84 -21.27
C VAL A 4 41.11 43.70 -19.86
N THR A 5 40.14 44.54 -19.53
CA THR A 5 39.27 44.36 -18.36
C THR A 5 38.60 43.00 -18.47
N SER A 6 39.06 42.05 -17.65
CA SER A 6 38.37 40.80 -17.33
C SER A 6 36.93 41.09 -16.91
N PRO A 7 35.96 40.21 -17.22
CA PRO A 7 34.61 40.38 -16.72
C PRO A 7 34.67 40.39 -15.19
N ASN A 8 34.14 41.44 -14.59
CA ASN A 8 33.93 41.56 -13.17
C ASN A 8 32.93 40.45 -12.77
N GLU A 9 33.42 39.25 -12.43
CA GLU A 9 32.59 38.21 -11.82
C GLU A 9 32.02 38.81 -10.53
N ALA A 10 30.74 39.13 -10.54
CA ALA A 10 30.09 39.74 -9.39
C ALA A 10 30.22 38.79 -8.20
N ARG A 11 30.99 39.22 -7.18
CA ARG A 11 31.19 38.47 -5.95
C ARG A 11 29.84 38.34 -5.24
N VAL A 12 29.43 37.12 -4.94
CA VAL A 12 28.20 36.86 -4.19
C VAL A 12 28.47 37.00 -2.70
N GLU A 13 27.47 37.44 -1.92
CA GLU A 13 27.65 37.62 -0.47
C GLU A 13 27.90 36.28 0.23
N ARG A 14 27.07 35.28 -0.06
CA ARG A 14 27.10 33.96 0.58
C ARG A 14 26.84 32.87 -0.44
N GLU A 15 27.56 31.77 -0.32
CA GLU A 15 27.37 30.62 -1.20
C GLU A 15 27.41 29.28 -0.42
N ASN A 16 26.47 28.38 -0.70
CA ASN A 16 26.46 27.05 -0.09
C ASN A 16 27.20 26.05 -0.98
N ILE A 17 28.33 25.54 -0.50
CA ILE A 17 29.23 24.67 -1.26
C ILE A 17 28.55 23.35 -1.65
N ALA A 18 27.86 22.72 -0.71
CA ALA A 18 27.18 21.45 -0.95
C ALA A 18 26.04 21.62 -1.98
N LEU A 19 25.27 22.70 -1.89
CA LEU A 19 24.21 23.00 -2.85
C LEU A 19 24.78 23.27 -4.26
N CYS A 20 25.88 24.04 -4.38
CA CYS A 20 26.55 24.25 -5.67
C CYS A 20 26.91 22.93 -6.35
N ARG A 21 27.49 22.00 -5.58
CA ARG A 21 27.86 20.68 -6.09
C ARG A 21 26.65 19.86 -6.49
N GLN A 22 25.59 19.86 -5.68
CA GLN A 22 24.36 19.14 -5.98
C GLN A 22 23.72 19.62 -7.29
N GLU A 23 23.80 20.92 -7.57
CA GLU A 23 23.32 21.53 -8.82
C GLU A 23 24.28 21.36 -10.01
N GLY A 24 25.49 20.80 -9.78
CA GLY A 24 26.51 20.59 -10.82
C GLY A 24 27.08 21.89 -11.40
N ARG A 25 26.99 23.01 -10.66
CA ARG A 25 27.49 24.32 -11.11
C ARG A 25 28.85 24.64 -10.51
N PRO A 26 29.71 25.42 -11.21
CA PRO A 26 30.98 25.88 -10.66
C PRO A 26 30.75 26.72 -9.39
N LEU A 27 31.69 26.65 -8.44
CA LEU A 27 31.67 27.47 -7.25
C LEU A 27 31.95 28.93 -7.61
N PRO A 28 30.99 29.86 -7.42
CA PRO A 28 31.25 31.28 -7.64
C PRO A 28 32.15 31.85 -6.54
N ILE A 29 32.84 32.94 -6.87
CA ILE A 29 33.60 33.70 -5.87
C ILE A 29 32.62 34.36 -4.90
N ALA A 30 32.70 33.99 -3.62
CA ALA A 30 31.84 34.52 -2.55
C ALA A 30 32.64 35.34 -1.52
N GLU A 31 31.95 36.18 -0.74
CA GLU A 31 32.51 36.76 0.49
C GLU A 31 32.59 35.71 1.59
N HIS A 32 31.55 34.89 1.73
CA HIS A 32 31.51 33.75 2.65
C HIS A 32 30.96 32.51 1.97
N TYR A 33 31.50 31.35 2.35
CA TYR A 33 31.00 30.05 1.96
C TYR A 33 30.36 29.35 3.16
N LEU A 34 29.32 28.57 2.90
CA LEU A 34 28.60 27.82 3.91
C LEU A 34 28.97 26.34 3.78
N VAL A 35 29.46 25.77 4.88
CA VAL A 35 29.69 24.34 5.07
C VAL A 35 28.82 23.81 6.19
N GLN A 36 28.42 22.55 6.10
CA GLN A 36 27.65 21.90 7.15
C GLN A 36 28.58 21.23 8.15
N VAL A 37 28.43 21.56 9.44
CA VAL A 37 29.14 20.90 10.54
C VAL A 37 28.11 20.25 11.45
N LEU A 38 28.26 18.95 11.66
CA LEU A 38 27.39 18.10 12.45
C LEU A 38 28.01 17.80 13.82
N ASP A 39 27.14 17.61 14.79
CA ASP A 39 27.47 16.96 16.05
C ASP A 39 27.45 15.42 15.89
N PRO A 40 27.86 14.68 16.94
CA PRO A 40 27.89 13.21 16.90
C PRO A 40 26.52 12.54 16.74
N ASN A 41 25.41 13.26 16.93
CA ASN A 41 24.05 12.76 16.73
C ASN A 41 23.51 13.13 15.32
N GLY A 42 24.36 13.67 14.44
CA GLY A 42 23.98 14.08 13.09
C GLY A 42 23.15 15.37 13.02
N GLN A 43 23.04 16.12 14.12
CA GLN A 43 22.41 17.44 14.14
C GLN A 43 23.42 18.49 13.70
N GLY A 44 23.01 19.37 12.78
CA GLY A 44 23.96 20.25 12.09
C GLY A 44 23.56 21.70 12.05
N THR A 45 24.58 22.55 11.91
CA THR A 45 24.43 23.96 11.55
C THR A 45 25.24 24.27 10.32
N LEU A 46 24.77 25.25 9.53
CA LEU A 46 25.60 25.86 8.51
C LEU A 46 26.57 26.83 9.18
N VAL A 47 27.83 26.74 8.79
CA VAL A 47 28.95 27.51 9.32
C VAL A 47 29.56 28.33 8.19
N GLU A 48 29.82 29.61 8.46
CA GLU A 48 30.46 30.54 7.52
C GLU A 48 31.98 30.40 7.57
N ILE A 49 32.59 30.20 6.41
CA ILE A 49 34.03 30.21 6.18
C ILE A 49 34.37 31.23 5.09
N ASP A 50 35.53 31.88 5.18
CA ASP A 50 35.91 32.98 4.27
C ASP A 50 36.66 32.50 3.01
N ASP A 51 37.13 31.25 3.02
CA ASP A 51 37.96 30.62 1.98
C ASP A 51 37.41 29.22 1.68
N PRO A 52 37.26 28.80 0.41
CA PRO A 52 36.86 27.43 0.07
C PRO A 52 37.96 26.38 0.29
N VAL A 53 39.13 26.77 0.80
CA VAL A 53 40.21 25.85 1.20
C VAL A 53 40.56 26.01 2.69
N PRO A 54 39.59 25.89 3.62
CA PRO A 54 39.84 26.14 5.04
C PRO A 54 40.73 25.06 5.66
N THR A 55 41.41 25.40 6.76
CA THR A 55 42.02 24.41 7.65
C THR A 55 41.00 23.78 8.59
N GLY A 56 41.31 22.60 9.13
CA GLY A 56 40.50 21.97 10.19
C GLY A 56 40.23 22.93 11.37
N ARG A 57 41.24 23.72 11.76
CA ARG A 57 41.14 24.78 12.78
C ARG A 57 40.13 25.86 12.42
N GLN A 58 40.12 26.32 11.17
CA GLN A 58 39.18 27.36 10.72
C GLN A 58 37.74 26.85 10.77
N ILE A 59 37.51 25.61 10.33
CA ILE A 59 36.18 24.97 10.39
C ILE A 59 35.70 24.84 11.83
N LEU A 60 36.53 24.28 12.73
CA LEU A 60 36.17 24.11 14.15
C LEU A 60 35.94 25.46 14.85
N SER A 61 36.78 26.45 14.57
CA SER A 61 36.63 27.81 15.14
C SER A 61 35.32 28.45 14.69
N ALA A 62 35.00 28.37 13.39
CA ALA A 62 33.77 28.91 12.82
C ALA A 62 32.53 28.16 13.36
N ALA A 63 32.66 26.87 13.67
CA ALA A 63 31.62 26.07 14.34
C ALA A 63 31.51 26.33 15.86
N GLY A 64 32.28 27.29 16.41
CA GLY A 64 32.26 27.63 17.84
C GLY A 64 32.89 26.58 18.76
N LYS A 65 33.71 25.67 18.22
CA LYS A 65 34.37 24.60 18.96
C LYS A 65 35.68 25.11 19.56
N THR A 66 35.59 25.72 20.74
CA THR A 66 36.74 26.34 21.42
C THR A 66 36.92 25.73 22.82
N PRO A 67 38.14 25.31 23.22
CA PRO A 67 39.38 25.32 22.44
C PRO A 67 39.38 24.24 21.34
N VAL A 68 39.95 24.56 20.17
CA VAL A 68 39.92 23.70 18.98
C VAL A 68 40.73 22.41 19.17
N GLU A 69 41.77 22.44 19.99
CA GLU A 69 42.63 21.28 20.31
C GLU A 69 41.94 20.16 21.09
N ASN A 70 40.76 20.43 21.66
CA ASN A 70 39.95 19.40 22.31
C ASN A 70 39.02 18.68 21.33
N HIS A 71 39.03 19.08 20.05
CA HIS A 71 38.05 18.61 19.09
C HIS A 71 38.68 17.86 17.94
N LEU A 72 38.05 16.76 17.55
CA LEU A 72 38.32 16.04 16.32
C LEU A 72 37.38 16.53 15.23
N LEU A 73 37.91 16.62 14.01
CA LEU A 73 37.13 16.93 12.81
C LEU A 73 37.21 15.75 11.84
N LEU A 74 36.05 15.23 11.44
CA LEU A 74 35.95 14.28 10.34
C LEU A 74 35.30 14.95 9.14
N LEU A 75 35.83 14.75 7.94
CA LEU A 75 35.20 15.12 6.68
C LEU A 75 34.39 13.94 6.16
N PHE A 76 33.22 14.21 5.56
CA PHE A 76 32.44 13.23 4.81
C PHE A 76 32.21 13.74 3.39
N ASP A 77 32.65 12.97 2.41
CA ASP A 77 32.60 13.34 1.00
C ASP A 77 31.49 12.63 0.21
N ASP A 78 31.31 13.06 -1.04
CA ASP A 78 30.31 12.53 -1.98
C ASP A 78 30.57 11.09 -2.44
N LYS A 79 31.70 10.50 -2.03
CA LYS A 79 32.01 9.08 -2.23
C LYS A 79 31.59 8.23 -1.03
N GLY A 80 31.16 8.86 0.07
CA GLY A 80 30.81 8.18 1.30
C GLY A 80 32.01 7.83 2.18
N GLU A 81 33.13 8.53 2.02
CA GLU A 81 34.32 8.31 2.82
C GLU A 81 34.34 9.26 4.02
N LEU A 82 34.54 8.71 5.23
CA LEU A 82 34.91 9.50 6.40
C LEU A 82 36.41 9.48 6.62
N GLU A 83 37.00 10.67 6.75
CA GLU A 83 38.43 10.84 7.01
C GLU A 83 38.64 11.88 8.11
N ALA A 84 39.67 11.67 8.94
CA ALA A 84 40.07 12.67 9.93
C ALA A 84 40.84 13.82 9.27
N VAL A 85 40.57 15.04 9.71
CA VAL A 85 41.25 16.27 9.28
C VAL A 85 42.05 16.81 10.45
N ASP A 86 43.37 16.90 10.28
CA ASP A 86 44.22 17.56 11.28
C ASP A 86 43.97 19.07 11.32
N LEU A 87 44.26 19.71 12.46
CA LEU A 87 43.93 21.13 12.68
C LEU A 87 44.57 22.07 11.65
N ASP A 88 45.75 21.74 11.17
CA ASP A 88 46.53 22.59 10.27
C ASP A 88 46.45 22.11 8.80
N ASP A 89 45.74 21.01 8.52
CA ASP A 89 45.51 20.51 7.19
C ASP A 89 44.46 21.35 6.47
N THR A 90 44.77 21.74 5.23
CA THR A 90 43.85 22.47 4.35
C THR A 90 42.96 21.50 3.58
N VAL A 91 41.66 21.80 3.50
CA VAL A 91 40.67 20.99 2.79
C VAL A 91 40.01 21.84 1.71
N ASP A 92 40.22 21.53 0.44
CA ASP A 92 39.45 22.14 -0.65
C ASP A 92 38.03 21.54 -0.64
N VAL A 93 37.11 22.20 0.07
CA VAL A 93 35.78 21.66 0.36
C VAL A 93 34.93 21.48 -0.89
N TYR A 94 35.18 22.28 -1.93
CA TYR A 94 34.46 22.14 -3.18
C TYR A 94 35.07 21.06 -4.08
N GLN A 95 36.38 21.05 -4.36
CA GLN A 95 36.99 20.06 -5.26
C GLN A 95 37.03 18.65 -4.64
N ARG A 96 37.30 18.54 -3.33
CA ARG A 96 37.30 17.25 -2.62
C ARG A 96 35.92 16.59 -2.59
N GLY A 97 34.87 17.38 -2.77
CA GLY A 97 33.49 16.93 -2.73
C GLY A 97 32.98 16.74 -1.31
N VAL A 98 33.39 17.62 -0.40
CA VAL A 98 32.92 17.55 0.99
C VAL A 98 31.45 17.91 1.03
N GLU A 99 30.65 16.99 1.57
CA GLU A 99 29.23 17.22 1.81
C GLU A 99 29.01 17.85 3.19
N GLN A 100 29.74 17.34 4.18
CA GLN A 100 29.54 17.68 5.59
C GLN A 100 30.79 17.34 6.41
N PHE A 101 30.89 17.96 7.57
CA PHE A 101 31.87 17.64 8.60
C PHE A 101 31.19 17.13 9.85
N PHE A 102 31.89 16.33 10.64
CA PHE A 102 31.52 15.97 12.01
C PHE A 102 32.56 16.50 12.99
N ALA A 103 32.11 17.19 14.03
CA ALA A 103 32.98 17.70 15.09
C ALA A 103 32.68 16.98 16.41
N PHE A 104 33.72 16.46 17.05
CA PHE A 104 33.63 15.69 18.30
C PHE A 104 34.46 16.38 19.37
N ASP A 105 33.92 16.54 20.58
CA ASP A 105 34.73 16.84 21.77
C ASP A 105 35.31 15.52 22.27
N SER A 106 36.55 15.21 21.86
CA SER A 106 37.18 13.90 22.04
C SER A 106 38.68 13.97 21.80
N ASP A 107 39.43 13.06 22.45
CA ASP A 107 40.88 12.93 22.32
C ASP A 107 41.32 11.72 21.47
N ARG A 108 40.36 10.91 20.99
CA ARG A 108 40.67 9.64 20.31
C ARG A 108 39.67 9.29 19.21
N LEU A 109 40.16 8.52 18.25
CA LEU A 109 39.36 7.90 17.21
C LEU A 109 39.09 6.43 17.55
N PHE A 110 37.84 6.05 17.41
CA PHE A 110 37.37 4.67 17.32
C PHE A 110 37.29 4.26 15.85
N TYR A 111 37.14 2.97 15.60
CA TYR A 111 36.95 2.45 14.25
C TYR A 111 35.81 1.45 14.25
N VAL A 112 35.04 1.48 13.17
CA VAL A 112 33.94 0.58 12.92
C VAL A 112 33.99 0.16 11.46
N ALA A 113 33.55 -1.06 11.16
CA ALA A 113 33.39 -1.54 9.79
C ALA A 113 31.91 -1.67 9.45
N LEU A 114 31.49 -1.11 8.32
CA LEU A 114 30.14 -1.22 7.79
C LEU A 114 30.21 -1.76 6.36
N ASN A 115 29.49 -2.86 6.08
CA ASN A 115 29.53 -3.56 4.79
C ASN A 115 30.98 -3.88 4.33
N GLY A 116 31.87 -4.16 5.29
CA GLY A 116 33.28 -4.46 5.06
C GLY A 116 34.21 -3.24 4.89
N GLN A 117 33.67 -2.02 4.80
CA GLN A 117 34.45 -0.80 4.76
C GLN A 117 34.66 -0.25 6.18
N ARG A 118 35.93 -0.04 6.56
CA ARG A 118 36.31 0.54 7.85
C ARG A 118 36.37 2.07 7.75
N PHE A 119 35.83 2.76 8.76
CA PHE A 119 35.92 4.22 8.86
C PHE A 119 36.16 4.67 10.31
N PRO A 120 36.72 5.88 10.53
CA PRO A 120 36.97 6.43 11.85
C PRO A 120 35.70 7.07 12.46
N TRP A 121 35.58 7.05 13.78
CA TRP A 121 34.51 7.72 14.52
C TRP A 121 35.04 8.38 15.80
N GLY A 122 34.55 9.57 16.14
CA GLY A 122 35.12 10.38 17.23
C GLY A 122 34.57 10.10 18.63
N GLN A 123 33.63 9.17 18.80
CA GLN A 123 33.05 8.80 20.09
C GLN A 123 32.94 7.30 20.27
N ALA A 124 32.85 6.85 21.53
CA ALA A 124 32.65 5.45 21.89
C ALA A 124 31.30 4.90 21.41
N HIS A 125 30.32 5.77 21.12
CA HIS A 125 29.00 5.34 20.67
C HIS A 125 28.68 5.97 19.32
N ILE A 126 28.01 5.20 18.46
CA ILE A 126 27.45 5.69 17.20
C ILE A 126 25.98 5.29 17.08
N CYS A 127 25.13 6.28 16.84
CA CYS A 127 23.69 6.06 16.69
C CYS A 127 23.36 5.42 15.33
N GLU A 128 22.27 4.66 15.29
CA GLU A 128 21.79 3.94 14.10
C GLU A 128 21.46 4.89 12.93
N ASP A 129 20.88 6.05 13.21
CA ASP A 129 20.54 7.08 12.22
C ASP A 129 21.79 7.71 11.57
N VAL A 130 22.85 7.87 12.36
CA VAL A 130 24.16 8.32 11.88
C VAL A 130 24.81 7.24 11.02
N LEU A 131 24.77 5.96 11.43
CA LEU A 131 25.23 4.84 10.61
C LEU A 131 24.50 4.79 9.27
N ARG A 132 23.19 5.02 9.26
CA ARG A 132 22.42 5.12 8.02
C ARG A 132 22.90 6.23 7.11
N ARG A 133 23.12 7.42 7.67
CA ARG A 133 23.61 8.58 6.91
C ARG A 133 24.97 8.32 6.29
N VAL A 134 25.93 7.89 7.11
CA VAL A 134 27.31 7.64 6.70
C VAL A 134 27.40 6.50 5.67
N GLY A 135 26.61 5.44 5.85
CA GLY A 135 26.62 4.29 4.96
C GLY A 135 25.70 4.40 3.75
N TYR A 136 25.04 5.53 3.53
CA TYR A 136 23.95 5.70 2.55
C TYR A 136 22.92 4.55 2.58
N ILE A 137 22.56 4.10 3.80
CA ILE A 137 21.72 2.93 4.00
C ILE A 137 20.25 3.32 3.82
N ALA A 138 19.59 2.67 2.86
CA ALA A 138 18.18 2.92 2.58
C ALA A 138 17.27 2.41 3.73
N GLU A 139 16.10 3.02 3.91
CA GLU A 139 15.12 2.64 4.94
C GLU A 139 14.64 1.17 4.83
N ASN A 140 14.73 0.59 3.63
CA ASN A 140 14.39 -0.81 3.38
C ASN A 140 15.55 -1.78 3.68
N GLN A 141 16.57 -1.33 4.39
CA GLN A 141 17.68 -2.15 4.87
C GLN A 141 17.76 -2.09 6.40
N ASP A 142 17.90 -3.27 7.00
CA ASP A 142 18.24 -3.47 8.39
C ASP A 142 19.75 -3.42 8.57
N ILE A 143 20.20 -2.89 9.72
CA ILE A 143 21.60 -2.86 10.13
C ILE A 143 21.80 -3.92 11.21
N TRP A 144 22.73 -4.85 10.96
CA TRP A 144 23.07 -5.92 11.88
C TRP A 144 24.49 -5.74 12.39
N LEU A 145 24.69 -5.89 13.68
CA LEU A 145 25.98 -5.96 14.35
C LEU A 145 26.41 -7.42 14.51
N GLU A 146 27.54 -7.79 13.92
CA GLU A 146 28.15 -9.12 14.02
C GLU A 146 28.56 -9.41 15.47
N ARG A 147 28.05 -10.50 16.05
CA ARG A 147 28.41 -10.94 17.40
C ARG A 147 29.24 -12.22 17.37
N ARG A 148 30.22 -12.31 18.26
CA ARG A 148 31.04 -13.53 18.42
C ARG A 148 30.38 -14.47 19.42
N ASN A 149 30.10 -15.69 18.99
CA ASN A 149 29.49 -16.75 19.82
C ASN A 149 28.04 -16.49 20.27
N GLU A 150 27.40 -15.46 19.74
CA GLU A 150 26.01 -15.12 19.97
C GLU A 150 25.35 -14.80 18.62
N PRO A 151 24.02 -14.86 18.49
CA PRO A 151 23.34 -14.39 17.29
C PRO A 151 23.64 -12.92 17.03
N ASP A 152 23.80 -12.56 15.75
CA ASP A 152 23.96 -11.18 15.34
C ASP A 152 22.81 -10.32 15.84
N GLN A 153 23.13 -9.10 16.23
CA GLN A 153 22.18 -8.17 16.81
C GLN A 153 21.63 -7.24 15.74
N LEU A 154 20.32 -7.27 15.52
CA LEU A 154 19.62 -6.24 14.76
C LEU A 154 19.65 -4.92 15.56
N LEU A 155 20.11 -3.84 14.94
CA LEU A 155 19.94 -2.49 15.49
C LEU A 155 18.53 -1.99 15.17
N ALA A 156 17.77 -1.64 16.20
CA ALA A 156 16.48 -0.98 16.04
C ALA A 156 16.65 0.52 15.78
N ASP A 157 15.60 1.17 15.27
CA ASP A 157 15.57 2.60 15.04
C ASP A 157 15.89 3.36 16.36
N GLY A 158 16.94 4.18 16.35
CA GLY A 158 17.41 4.94 17.51
C GLY A 158 18.32 4.17 18.49
N ASP A 159 18.65 2.91 18.21
CA ASP A 159 19.71 2.19 18.92
C ASP A 159 21.08 2.82 18.63
N TYR A 160 22.09 2.33 19.35
CA TYR A 160 23.49 2.71 19.15
C TYR A 160 24.40 1.49 19.21
N VAL A 161 25.58 1.61 18.59
CA VAL A 161 26.69 0.66 18.73
C VAL A 161 27.68 1.23 19.73
N ASP A 162 28.15 0.38 20.65
CA ASP A 162 29.28 0.66 21.54
C ASP A 162 30.58 0.16 20.87
N LEU A 163 31.56 1.06 20.76
CA LEU A 163 32.87 0.89 20.14
C LEU A 163 34.01 0.84 21.18
N ASP A 164 33.71 0.94 22.49
CA ASP A 164 34.73 0.93 23.55
C ASP A 164 35.19 -0.49 23.92
N GLU A 165 34.47 -1.50 23.43
CA GLU A 165 34.82 -2.90 23.64
C GLU A 165 36.06 -3.32 22.81
N PRO A 166 36.89 -4.25 23.31
CA PRO A 166 38.06 -4.71 22.58
C PRO A 166 37.69 -5.42 21.26
N GLY A 167 37.93 -4.77 20.14
CA GLY A 167 37.67 -5.36 18.84
C GLY A 167 37.54 -4.34 17.73
N LEU A 168 37.00 -4.82 16.62
CA LEU A 168 36.45 -3.96 15.57
C LEU A 168 35.01 -4.40 15.40
N GLU A 169 34.08 -3.51 15.71
CA GLU A 169 32.67 -3.71 15.50
C GLU A 169 32.42 -3.78 14.00
N LYS A 170 31.75 -4.86 13.58
CA LYS A 170 31.44 -5.10 12.18
C LYS A 170 29.94 -5.11 12.01
N LEU A 171 29.47 -4.22 11.16
CA LEU A 171 28.07 -4.10 10.78
C LEU A 171 27.90 -4.48 9.33
N TYR A 172 26.74 -5.04 9.02
CA TYR A 172 26.32 -5.32 7.66
C TYR A 172 24.86 -4.97 7.48
N THR A 173 24.51 -4.67 6.24
CA THR A 173 23.14 -4.36 5.86
C THR A 173 22.47 -5.57 5.23
N GLN A 174 21.19 -5.76 5.53
CA GLN A 174 20.36 -6.79 4.91
C GLN A 174 19.02 -6.18 4.50
N ARG A 175 18.37 -6.69 3.45
CA ARG A 175 17.03 -6.25 3.08
C ARG A 175 16.06 -6.45 4.25
N LYS A 176 15.41 -5.36 4.67
CA LYS A 176 14.39 -5.34 5.70
C LYS A 176 13.12 -6.00 5.17
N ILE A 177 12.62 -6.99 5.89
CA ILE A 177 11.37 -7.67 5.55
C ILE A 177 10.32 -7.29 6.58
N TRP A 178 9.33 -6.55 6.12
CA TRP A 178 8.23 -6.04 6.92
C TRP A 178 7.12 -7.07 6.90
N LYS A 179 6.55 -7.35 8.07
CA LYS A 179 5.51 -8.37 8.22
C LYS A 179 4.19 -7.72 8.61
N LEU A 180 3.15 -8.01 7.85
CA LEU A 180 1.78 -7.60 8.15
C LEU A 180 0.90 -8.84 8.27
N ASN A 181 0.23 -9.00 9.40
CA ASN A 181 -0.78 -10.05 9.54
C ASN A 181 -2.11 -9.56 8.93
N VAL A 182 -2.56 -10.19 7.85
CA VAL A 182 -3.85 -9.93 7.20
C VAL A 182 -4.78 -11.11 7.49
N GLN A 183 -5.75 -10.91 8.38
CA GLN A 183 -6.72 -11.94 8.76
C GLN A 183 -6.09 -13.31 9.12
N GLY A 184 -4.96 -13.31 9.81
CA GLY A 184 -4.25 -14.52 10.21
C GLY A 184 -3.14 -14.97 9.24
N VAL A 185 -3.07 -14.41 8.03
CA VAL A 185 -2.00 -14.68 7.05
C VAL A 185 -0.89 -13.64 7.21
N THR A 186 0.36 -14.08 7.37
CA THR A 186 1.51 -13.15 7.45
C THR A 186 2.00 -12.84 6.03
N VAL A 187 1.78 -11.59 5.59
CA VAL A 187 2.34 -11.02 4.37
C VAL A 187 3.72 -10.44 4.68
N SER A 188 4.70 -10.75 3.84
CA SER A 188 6.05 -10.19 3.89
C SER A 188 6.25 -9.20 2.75
N VAL A 189 6.67 -7.98 3.04
CA VAL A 189 6.96 -6.95 2.03
C VAL A 189 8.33 -6.31 2.25
N GLU A 190 8.96 -5.89 1.16
CA GLU A 190 10.28 -5.24 1.19
C GLU A 190 10.18 -3.71 1.37
N GLN A 191 9.01 -3.13 1.13
CA GLN A 191 8.78 -1.69 1.26
C GLN A 191 8.17 -1.36 2.62
N PRO A 192 8.49 -0.19 3.20
CA PRO A 192 7.93 0.27 4.48
C PRO A 192 6.43 0.51 4.45
N THR A 193 5.85 0.57 3.26
CA THR A 193 4.43 0.87 3.06
C THR A 193 3.80 -0.14 2.11
N ILE A 194 2.52 -0.39 2.27
CA ILE A 194 1.73 -1.26 1.40
C ILE A 194 0.31 -0.73 1.25
N VAL A 195 -0.21 -0.68 0.04
CA VAL A 195 -1.63 -0.33 -0.21
C VAL A 195 -2.51 -1.45 0.36
N ALA A 196 -3.59 -1.11 1.06
CA ALA A 196 -4.46 -2.09 1.70
C ALA A 196 -4.98 -3.15 0.72
N SER A 197 -5.40 -2.75 -0.49
CA SER A 197 -5.82 -3.70 -1.54
C SER A 197 -4.72 -4.71 -1.91
N ASP A 198 -3.46 -4.28 -1.94
CA ASP A 198 -2.34 -5.15 -2.31
C ASP A 198 -1.94 -6.06 -1.14
N ALA A 199 -2.11 -5.59 0.11
CA ALA A 199 -2.01 -6.44 1.29
C ALA A 199 -3.02 -7.59 1.26
N LEU A 200 -4.26 -7.32 0.82
CA LEU A 200 -5.30 -8.35 0.67
C LEU A 200 -4.94 -9.36 -0.41
N LYS A 201 -4.53 -8.88 -1.60
CA LYS A 201 -4.10 -9.75 -2.70
C LYS A 201 -2.92 -10.63 -2.28
N ALA A 202 -1.92 -10.06 -1.62
CA ALA A 202 -0.74 -10.78 -1.14
C ALA A 202 -1.10 -11.84 -0.08
N ALA A 203 -2.18 -11.62 0.68
CA ALA A 203 -2.74 -12.57 1.63
C ALA A 203 -3.74 -13.57 1.02
N GLY A 204 -4.03 -13.47 -0.28
CA GLY A 204 -4.97 -14.34 -1.00
C GLY A 204 -6.45 -13.95 -0.88
N PHE A 205 -6.77 -12.76 -0.38
CA PHE A 205 -8.13 -12.24 -0.32
C PHE A 205 -8.45 -11.39 -1.56
N ASN A 206 -9.66 -11.53 -2.10
CA ASN A 206 -10.15 -10.68 -3.19
C ASN A 206 -10.64 -9.34 -2.61
N PRO A 207 -10.02 -8.19 -2.97
CA PRO A 207 -10.45 -6.86 -2.52
C PRO A 207 -11.88 -6.49 -2.91
N ASP A 208 -12.41 -7.06 -4.00
CA ASP A 208 -13.73 -6.70 -4.56
C ASP A 208 -14.91 -7.33 -3.79
N LYS A 209 -14.65 -8.13 -2.75
CA LYS A 209 -15.67 -8.86 -1.97
C LYS A 209 -16.29 -8.05 -0.81
N GLY A 210 -16.27 -6.72 -0.86
CA GLY A 210 -16.98 -5.88 0.11
C GLY A 210 -16.46 -6.01 1.56
N TRP A 211 -15.14 -5.92 1.76
CA TRP A 211 -14.55 -5.98 3.10
C TRP A 211 -14.50 -4.60 3.76
N ILE A 212 -14.93 -4.51 5.02
CA ILE A 212 -14.49 -3.47 5.95
C ILE A 212 -13.12 -3.85 6.47
N LEU A 213 -12.14 -3.01 6.17
CA LEU A 213 -10.77 -3.13 6.64
C LEU A 213 -10.65 -2.46 8.00
N VAL A 214 -10.14 -3.21 8.99
CA VAL A 214 -9.87 -2.67 10.31
C VAL A 214 -8.39 -2.86 10.64
N LEU A 215 -7.63 -1.77 10.60
CA LEU A 215 -6.24 -1.75 11.05
C LEU A 215 -6.19 -1.70 12.57
N LYS A 216 -5.39 -2.61 13.15
CA LYS A 216 -5.12 -2.65 14.59
C LYS A 216 -3.68 -2.30 14.86
N VAL A 217 -3.49 -1.23 15.62
CA VAL A 217 -2.19 -0.79 16.13
C VAL A 217 -2.23 -0.89 17.66
N LYS A 218 -1.18 -1.46 18.25
CA LYS A 218 -1.05 -1.69 19.68
C LYS A 218 -1.16 -0.36 20.43
N GLY A 219 -2.06 -0.31 21.41
CA GLY A 219 -2.30 0.90 22.22
C GLY A 219 -3.19 1.95 21.57
N GLU A 220 -3.59 1.77 20.31
CA GLU A 220 -4.50 2.70 19.62
C GLU A 220 -5.91 2.13 19.45
N LYS A 221 -6.86 3.04 19.19
CA LYS A 221 -8.21 2.65 18.78
C LYS A 221 -8.15 1.98 17.40
N LYS A 222 -9.03 1.00 17.18
CA LYS A 222 -9.21 0.35 15.88
C LYS A 222 -9.53 1.41 14.82
N GLN A 223 -8.83 1.35 13.69
CA GLN A 223 -9.00 2.29 12.59
C GLN A 223 -9.67 1.56 11.43
N VAL A 224 -10.79 2.09 10.95
CA VAL A 224 -11.36 1.65 9.68
C VAL A 224 -10.61 2.39 8.57
N ILE A 225 -10.13 1.65 7.58
CA ILE A 225 -9.35 2.19 6.46
C ILE A 225 -9.99 1.77 5.13
N GLU A 226 -9.70 2.49 4.06
CA GLU A 226 -10.19 2.22 2.71
C GLU A 226 -9.23 1.31 1.92
N MET A 227 -9.70 0.74 0.82
CA MET A 227 -8.89 -0.15 -0.03
C MET A 227 -7.67 0.56 -0.66
N SER A 228 -7.80 1.86 -0.92
CA SER A 228 -6.74 2.70 -1.47
C SER A 228 -5.76 3.21 -0.42
N ASP A 229 -6.03 3.01 0.87
CA ASP A 229 -5.19 3.56 1.93
C ASP A 229 -3.84 2.87 1.97
N VAL A 230 -2.81 3.67 2.21
CA VAL A 230 -1.43 3.21 2.35
C VAL A 230 -1.18 2.91 3.83
N ILE A 231 -0.89 1.64 4.13
CA ILE A 231 -0.52 1.19 5.47
C ILE A 231 0.98 1.42 5.63
N ASP A 232 1.37 2.33 6.53
CA ASP A 232 2.77 2.55 6.89
C ASP A 232 3.19 1.62 8.02
N LEU A 233 3.98 0.60 7.67
CA LEU A 233 4.42 -0.44 8.58
C LEU A 233 5.49 0.06 9.56
N ARG A 234 5.98 1.31 9.44
CA ARG A 234 6.96 1.94 10.38
C ARG A 234 6.39 2.07 11.77
N LYS A 235 5.07 2.21 11.85
CA LYS A 235 4.39 2.50 13.09
C LYS A 235 4.58 1.33 14.07
N PRO A 236 5.23 1.56 15.22
CA PRO A 236 5.47 0.50 16.18
C PRO A 236 4.16 -0.12 16.64
N GLY A 237 4.12 -1.45 16.68
CA GLY A 237 2.96 -2.17 17.15
C GLY A 237 1.81 -2.29 16.16
N ILE A 238 2.00 -2.11 14.84
CA ILE A 238 1.03 -2.63 13.87
C ILE A 238 0.87 -4.13 14.10
N GLU A 239 -0.32 -4.52 14.54
CA GLU A 239 -0.58 -5.90 14.95
C GLU A 239 -1.14 -6.71 13.79
N LYS A 240 -2.15 -6.16 13.11
CA LYS A 240 -2.88 -6.85 12.04
C LYS A 240 -3.85 -5.94 11.29
N LEU A 241 -4.06 -6.28 10.02
CA LEU A 241 -5.19 -5.87 9.21
C LEU A 241 -6.28 -6.93 9.34
N ARG A 242 -7.41 -6.59 9.97
CA ARG A 242 -8.55 -7.49 10.09
C ARG A 242 -9.54 -7.21 8.98
N LEU A 243 -9.99 -8.27 8.33
CA LEU A 243 -11.09 -8.22 7.38
C LEU A 243 -12.38 -8.51 8.14
N THR A 244 -13.36 -7.64 7.94
CA THR A 244 -14.70 -7.83 8.45
C THR A 244 -15.63 -7.71 7.26
N PRO A 245 -16.53 -8.66 6.99
CA PRO A 245 -17.56 -8.46 5.98
C PRO A 245 -18.30 -7.15 6.28
N ALA A 246 -18.60 -6.34 5.26
CA ALA A 246 -19.31 -5.07 5.47
C ALA A 246 -20.68 -5.25 6.16
N GLU A 247 -21.23 -6.46 6.06
CA GLU A 247 -22.40 -6.89 6.81
C GLU A 247 -22.01 -7.86 7.93
N ILE A 248 -21.94 -7.37 9.18
CA ILE A 248 -22.07 -8.22 10.36
C ILE A 248 -23.51 -8.08 10.85
N ASN A 249 -24.41 -8.97 10.41
CA ASN A 249 -25.73 -9.08 11.01
C ASN A 249 -25.65 -9.86 12.33
N ASN A 250 -25.66 -9.12 13.44
CA ASN A 250 -25.83 -9.65 14.79
C ASN A 250 -27.29 -10.10 14.99
N GLY A 251 -27.58 -11.37 14.69
CA GLY A 251 -28.58 -12.14 15.43
C GLY A 251 -30.04 -11.67 15.40
N GLU A 252 -30.60 -11.42 14.22
CA GLU A 252 -31.92 -11.95 13.87
C GLU A 252 -31.71 -12.75 12.58
N ALA A 253 -32.28 -13.95 12.51
CA ALA A 253 -31.95 -14.95 11.51
C ALA A 253 -32.25 -14.48 10.06
N ALA A 254 -31.31 -13.77 9.44
CA ALA A 254 -31.18 -13.74 8.00
C ALA A 254 -30.66 -15.12 7.59
N VAL A 255 -31.58 -15.95 7.12
CA VAL A 255 -31.34 -17.28 6.57
C VAL A 255 -30.21 -17.13 5.54
N ALA A 256 -29.10 -17.85 5.76
CA ALA A 256 -28.02 -17.93 4.77
C ALA A 256 -28.64 -18.25 3.39
N PRO A 257 -28.15 -17.65 2.28
CA PRO A 257 -28.64 -17.99 0.95
C PRO A 257 -28.56 -19.50 0.81
N THR A 258 -29.73 -20.12 0.75
CA THR A 258 -29.79 -21.57 0.84
C THR A 258 -29.64 -22.08 -0.57
N PHE A 259 -28.51 -22.72 -0.84
CA PHE A 259 -28.27 -23.36 -2.12
C PHE A 259 -28.63 -24.85 -2.01
N GLU A 260 -29.90 -25.18 -2.18
CA GLU A 260 -30.41 -26.55 -2.06
C GLU A 260 -30.06 -27.43 -3.27
N PHE A 261 -29.62 -26.84 -4.39
CA PHE A 261 -29.04 -27.54 -5.53
C PHE A 261 -28.04 -26.65 -6.28
N THR A 262 -27.18 -27.25 -7.10
CA THR A 262 -26.17 -26.52 -7.88
C THR A 262 -26.65 -26.19 -9.29
N LEU A 263 -26.30 -25.01 -9.77
CA LEU A 263 -26.41 -24.61 -11.18
C LEU A 263 -25.09 -24.87 -11.91
N LEU A 264 -25.02 -24.55 -13.22
CA LEU A 264 -23.75 -24.58 -13.95
C LEU A 264 -22.83 -23.46 -13.46
N ASP A 265 -21.52 -23.68 -13.50
CA ASP A 265 -20.53 -22.68 -13.05
C ASP A 265 -20.69 -21.33 -13.76
N GLN A 266 -21.04 -21.33 -15.05
CA GLN A 266 -21.30 -20.11 -15.81
C GLN A 266 -22.55 -19.35 -15.33
N ASP A 267 -23.59 -20.06 -14.90
CA ASP A 267 -24.82 -19.44 -14.38
C ASP A 267 -24.54 -18.82 -13.01
N VAL A 268 -23.82 -19.54 -12.14
CA VAL A 268 -23.39 -19.03 -10.84
C VAL A 268 -22.52 -17.79 -11.00
N ALA A 269 -21.55 -17.82 -11.92
CA ALA A 269 -20.67 -16.68 -12.20
C ALA A 269 -21.46 -15.46 -12.69
N TYR A 270 -22.43 -15.66 -13.58
CA TYR A 270 -23.29 -14.59 -14.09
C TYR A 270 -24.21 -14.01 -13.02
N LEU A 271 -24.90 -14.87 -12.26
CA LEU A 271 -25.82 -14.44 -11.19
C LEU A 271 -25.06 -13.68 -10.10
N ASN A 272 -23.84 -14.08 -9.75
CA ASN A 272 -22.97 -13.34 -8.84
C ASN A 272 -22.53 -11.97 -9.39
N HIS A 273 -22.50 -11.80 -10.72
CA HIS A 273 -22.15 -10.53 -11.34
C HIS A 273 -23.34 -9.56 -11.44
N LEU A 274 -24.58 -10.03 -11.30
CA LEU A 274 -25.78 -9.18 -11.34
C LEU A 274 -25.86 -8.20 -10.15
N GLY A 275 -25.15 -8.46 -9.05
CA GLY A 275 -25.24 -7.65 -7.84
C GLY A 275 -26.60 -7.75 -7.13
N LEU A 276 -27.37 -8.81 -7.40
CA LEU A 276 -28.66 -9.12 -6.79
C LEU A 276 -28.54 -10.38 -5.91
N ASP A 277 -29.35 -10.44 -4.86
CA ASP A 277 -29.49 -11.66 -4.06
C ASP A 277 -30.21 -12.74 -4.85
N TRP A 278 -29.71 -13.96 -4.82
CA TRP A 278 -30.35 -15.11 -5.46
C TRP A 278 -30.12 -16.39 -4.66
N GLU A 279 -31.04 -17.34 -4.79
CA GLU A 279 -31.01 -18.62 -4.09
C GLU A 279 -31.59 -19.75 -4.94
N THR A 280 -31.28 -21.00 -4.54
CA THR A 280 -31.78 -22.21 -5.20
C THR A 280 -32.53 -23.08 -4.20
N ARG A 281 -33.80 -23.34 -4.45
CA ARG A 281 -34.74 -23.92 -3.47
C ARG A 281 -35.42 -25.18 -4.00
N LEU A 282 -35.64 -26.16 -3.14
CA LEU A 282 -36.43 -27.35 -3.40
C LEU A 282 -37.80 -27.19 -2.75
N VAL A 283 -38.83 -27.00 -3.58
CA VAL A 283 -40.23 -26.95 -3.13
C VAL A 283 -40.91 -28.23 -3.60
N GLY A 284 -41.02 -29.21 -2.70
CA GLY A 284 -41.43 -30.57 -3.06
C GLY A 284 -40.40 -31.23 -3.98
N ALA A 285 -40.82 -31.67 -5.16
CA ALA A 285 -39.95 -32.27 -6.17
C ALA A 285 -39.41 -31.25 -7.20
N ARG A 286 -39.75 -29.97 -7.07
CA ARG A 286 -39.42 -28.91 -8.05
C ARG A 286 -38.22 -28.11 -7.56
N ARG A 287 -37.34 -27.75 -8.49
CA ARG A 287 -36.14 -26.93 -8.22
C ARG A 287 -36.38 -25.52 -8.72
N TRP A 288 -36.15 -24.53 -7.88
CA TRP A 288 -36.39 -23.12 -8.17
C TRP A 288 -35.10 -22.33 -8.03
N LEU A 289 -34.78 -21.53 -9.03
CA LEU A 289 -33.87 -20.39 -8.90
C LEU A 289 -34.74 -19.17 -8.59
N ILE A 290 -34.45 -18.45 -7.52
CA ILE A 290 -35.14 -17.21 -7.13
C ILE A 290 -34.11 -16.09 -7.12
N ILE A 291 -34.38 -14.98 -7.81
CA ILE A 291 -33.57 -13.77 -7.86
C ILE A 291 -34.41 -12.65 -7.26
N HIS A 292 -33.93 -12.06 -6.18
CA HIS A 292 -34.65 -11.06 -5.41
C HIS A 292 -34.43 -9.65 -5.95
N ASN A 293 -35.44 -8.80 -5.77
CA ASN A 293 -35.39 -7.37 -6.11
C ASN A 293 -34.97 -7.08 -7.57
N HIS A 294 -35.36 -7.96 -8.51
CA HIS A 294 -35.14 -7.76 -9.94
C HIS A 294 -35.86 -6.50 -10.41
N SER A 295 -35.11 -5.57 -10.98
CA SER A 295 -35.61 -4.25 -11.38
C SER A 295 -36.41 -4.32 -12.67
N LEU A 296 -37.57 -3.66 -12.69
CA LEU A 296 -38.48 -3.62 -13.83
C LEU A 296 -38.36 -2.31 -14.62
N PRO A 297 -38.64 -2.33 -15.93
CA PRO A 297 -38.77 -1.09 -16.69
C PRO A 297 -40.02 -0.32 -16.23
N SER A 298 -39.95 1.02 -16.30
CA SER A 298 -41.12 1.87 -16.00
C SER A 298 -42.31 1.50 -16.88
N GLY A 299 -43.49 1.34 -16.27
CA GLY A 299 -44.73 0.94 -16.96
C GLY A 299 -45.55 -0.12 -16.20
N TYR A 300 -45.01 -0.68 -15.12
CA TYR A 300 -45.69 -1.62 -14.23
C TYR A 300 -46.20 -0.97 -12.94
N ASN A 301 -47.00 -1.73 -12.17
CA ASN A 301 -47.52 -1.35 -10.85
C ASN A 301 -46.48 -1.37 -9.72
N CYS A 302 -45.27 -1.88 -9.96
CA CYS A 302 -44.14 -1.81 -9.04
C CYS A 302 -42.81 -1.69 -9.80
N GLU A 303 -41.76 -1.28 -9.09
CA GLU A 303 -40.43 -1.05 -9.66
C GLU A 303 -39.54 -2.30 -9.60
N GLN A 304 -39.86 -3.25 -8.72
CA GLN A 304 -39.05 -4.44 -8.47
C GLN A 304 -39.96 -5.66 -8.18
N VAL A 305 -39.44 -6.84 -8.50
CA VAL A 305 -40.05 -8.15 -8.20
C VAL A 305 -39.00 -9.18 -7.79
N ASP A 306 -39.42 -10.18 -7.03
CA ASP A 306 -38.73 -11.47 -6.99
C ASP A 306 -39.04 -12.23 -8.28
N LEU A 307 -38.01 -12.67 -8.99
CA LEU A 307 -38.07 -13.45 -10.21
C LEU A 307 -37.72 -14.90 -9.90
N ALA A 308 -38.61 -15.83 -10.22
CA ALA A 308 -38.37 -17.27 -10.05
C ALA A 308 -38.38 -18.01 -11.40
N ILE A 309 -37.46 -18.96 -11.55
CA ILE A 309 -37.31 -19.85 -12.70
C ILE A 309 -37.28 -21.29 -12.20
N GLU A 310 -38.10 -22.15 -12.78
CA GLU A 310 -38.04 -23.58 -12.51
C GLU A 310 -36.85 -24.20 -13.25
N ILE A 311 -36.00 -24.95 -12.54
CA ILE A 311 -34.80 -25.60 -13.06
C ILE A 311 -35.05 -27.11 -13.19
N PRO A 312 -35.37 -27.65 -14.39
CA PRO A 312 -35.67 -29.06 -14.57
C PRO A 312 -34.50 -29.94 -14.13
N THR A 313 -34.73 -31.11 -13.54
CA THR A 313 -33.66 -32.01 -13.03
C THR A 313 -32.55 -32.30 -14.05
N ALA A 314 -32.92 -32.42 -15.33
CA ALA A 314 -32.02 -32.70 -16.45
C ALA A 314 -31.42 -31.43 -17.08
N TYR A 315 -31.54 -30.24 -16.47
CA TYR A 315 -30.85 -29.04 -16.94
C TYR A 315 -29.32 -29.25 -16.96
N PRO A 316 -28.59 -28.88 -18.05
CA PRO A 316 -29.04 -28.11 -19.22
C PRO A 316 -29.59 -28.92 -20.40
N ASP A 317 -29.61 -30.26 -20.35
CA ASP A 317 -30.22 -31.09 -21.42
C ASP A 317 -31.72 -30.82 -21.58
N ALA A 318 -32.41 -30.45 -20.50
CA ALA A 318 -33.79 -29.99 -20.51
C ALA A 318 -33.89 -28.46 -20.54
N LYS A 319 -34.77 -27.94 -21.39
CA LYS A 319 -35.00 -26.50 -21.59
C LYS A 319 -35.56 -25.79 -20.35
N LEU A 320 -35.16 -24.55 -20.16
CA LEU A 320 -35.91 -23.57 -19.36
C LEU A 320 -37.07 -23.02 -20.21
N ASP A 321 -38.22 -22.70 -19.60
CA ASP A 321 -39.44 -22.42 -20.37
C ASP A 321 -40.24 -21.24 -19.85
N MET A 322 -40.55 -21.20 -18.55
CA MET A 322 -41.39 -20.17 -17.94
C MET A 322 -40.59 -19.36 -16.92
N PHE A 323 -41.11 -18.18 -16.59
CA PHE A 323 -40.66 -17.43 -15.43
C PHE A 323 -41.85 -16.98 -14.59
N PHE A 324 -41.58 -16.62 -13.36
CA PHE A 324 -42.57 -16.37 -12.33
C PHE A 324 -42.18 -15.11 -11.58
N VAL A 325 -43.14 -14.25 -11.24
CA VAL A 325 -42.84 -12.98 -10.54
C VAL A 325 -43.68 -12.80 -9.30
N HIS A 326 -43.10 -12.20 -8.26
CA HIS A 326 -43.78 -11.78 -7.05
C HIS A 326 -43.32 -10.37 -6.65
N PRO A 327 -44.19 -9.40 -6.35
CA PRO A 327 -45.65 -9.48 -6.41
C PRO A 327 -46.19 -9.61 -7.85
N VAL A 328 -47.50 -9.85 -7.96
CA VAL A 328 -48.21 -9.94 -9.26
C VAL A 328 -48.12 -8.62 -10.01
N LEU A 329 -47.78 -8.70 -11.30
CA LEU A 329 -47.66 -7.56 -12.19
C LEU A 329 -48.95 -7.25 -12.95
N THR A 330 -49.20 -5.95 -13.07
CA THR A 330 -50.17 -5.31 -13.97
C THR A 330 -49.52 -4.08 -14.58
N LEU A 331 -50.04 -3.61 -15.72
CA LEU A 331 -49.57 -2.35 -16.29
C LEU A 331 -49.98 -1.19 -15.38
N ALA A 332 -49.19 -0.12 -15.34
CA ALA A 332 -49.44 1.07 -14.51
C ALA A 332 -50.79 1.74 -14.83
N ASN A 333 -51.34 1.52 -16.04
CA ASN A 333 -52.67 1.97 -16.45
C ASN A 333 -53.82 1.03 -16.02
N GLY A 334 -53.53 -0.02 -15.24
CA GLY A 334 -54.48 -1.04 -14.81
C GLY A 334 -54.76 -2.15 -15.83
N GLY A 335 -54.05 -2.15 -16.97
CA GLY A 335 -54.17 -3.19 -17.99
C GLY A 335 -53.66 -4.55 -17.50
N ASN A 336 -54.40 -5.61 -17.83
CA ASN A 336 -53.96 -6.99 -17.59
C ASN A 336 -52.92 -7.41 -18.63
N ILE A 337 -51.97 -8.23 -18.21
CA ILE A 337 -50.92 -8.78 -19.06
C ILE A 337 -51.36 -10.16 -19.55
N ALA A 338 -51.36 -10.37 -20.86
CA ALA A 338 -51.85 -11.62 -21.45
C ALA A 338 -50.99 -12.83 -21.05
N GLN A 339 -51.64 -13.99 -20.85
CA GLN A 339 -50.99 -15.26 -20.52
C GLN A 339 -50.25 -15.25 -19.18
N THR A 340 -50.80 -14.50 -18.23
CA THR A 340 -50.31 -14.39 -16.84
C THR A 340 -51.38 -14.70 -15.80
N GLU A 341 -52.42 -15.46 -16.17
CA GLU A 341 -53.60 -15.73 -15.32
C GLU A 341 -53.31 -16.81 -14.26
N SER A 342 -52.28 -17.62 -14.46
CA SER A 342 -51.92 -18.70 -13.54
C SER A 342 -51.08 -18.21 -12.35
N ARG A 343 -51.17 -18.93 -11.23
CA ARG A 343 -50.44 -18.65 -9.99
C ARG A 343 -49.73 -19.90 -9.50
N GLU A 344 -48.56 -19.73 -8.90
CA GLU A 344 -47.76 -20.79 -8.31
C GLU A 344 -47.39 -20.40 -6.87
N ASN A 345 -47.40 -21.36 -5.94
CA ASN A 345 -46.96 -21.10 -4.57
C ASN A 345 -45.52 -21.58 -4.42
N ILE A 346 -44.61 -20.64 -4.14
CA ILE A 346 -43.18 -20.91 -3.98
C ILE A 346 -42.80 -20.34 -2.60
N LEU A 347 -42.41 -21.23 -1.68
CA LEU A 347 -42.03 -20.88 -0.30
C LEU A 347 -43.09 -20.03 0.45
N GLY A 348 -44.37 -20.28 0.21
CA GLY A 348 -45.47 -19.56 0.87
C GLY A 348 -45.88 -18.27 0.15
N ASN A 349 -45.10 -17.80 -0.82
CA ASN A 349 -45.42 -16.63 -1.64
C ASN A 349 -46.14 -17.04 -2.92
N VAL A 350 -47.10 -16.21 -3.34
CA VAL A 350 -47.87 -16.43 -4.57
C VAL A 350 -47.19 -15.69 -5.72
N TYR A 351 -46.65 -16.45 -6.66
CA TYR A 351 -46.03 -15.95 -7.87
C TYR A 351 -47.01 -15.99 -9.05
N GLN A 352 -46.99 -14.95 -9.88
CA GLN A 352 -47.65 -14.92 -11.18
C GLN A 352 -46.81 -15.64 -12.22
N ARG A 353 -47.37 -16.64 -12.90
CA ARG A 353 -46.68 -17.40 -13.95
C ARG A 353 -46.76 -16.67 -15.28
N TRP A 354 -45.62 -16.53 -15.95
CA TRP A 354 -45.50 -15.95 -17.29
C TRP A 354 -45.17 -17.04 -18.31
N SER A 355 -46.10 -17.28 -19.23
CA SER A 355 -45.92 -18.27 -20.30
C SER A 355 -45.33 -17.59 -21.53
N ARG A 356 -43.99 -17.54 -21.61
CA ARG A 356 -43.26 -16.92 -22.72
C ARG A 356 -42.30 -17.95 -23.32
N HIS A 357 -42.74 -18.60 -24.39
CA HIS A 357 -42.01 -19.68 -25.03
C HIS A 357 -41.20 -19.18 -26.23
N LEU A 358 -40.06 -19.81 -26.50
CA LEU A 358 -39.34 -19.60 -27.75
C LEU A 358 -40.23 -19.97 -28.95
N ASN A 359 -40.15 -19.20 -30.04
CA ASN A 359 -41.07 -19.26 -31.18
C ASN A 359 -40.87 -20.47 -32.12
N GLY A 360 -40.07 -21.46 -31.72
CA GLY A 360 -39.77 -22.68 -32.48
C GLY A 360 -38.69 -22.53 -33.56
N VAL A 361 -38.38 -21.30 -33.98
CA VAL A 361 -37.22 -20.99 -34.86
C VAL A 361 -35.94 -20.96 -34.02
N THR A 362 -35.99 -20.29 -32.87
CA THR A 362 -34.97 -20.43 -31.83
C THR A 362 -35.37 -21.62 -30.95
N GLN A 363 -34.50 -22.62 -30.85
CA GLN A 363 -34.73 -23.82 -30.03
C GLN A 363 -33.65 -23.90 -28.97
N TRP A 364 -34.02 -24.41 -27.79
CA TRP A 364 -33.07 -24.65 -26.72
C TRP A 364 -31.95 -25.59 -27.17
N ASN A 365 -30.71 -25.14 -27.03
CA ASN A 365 -29.51 -25.90 -27.30
C ASN A 365 -28.73 -26.12 -25.99
N PRO A 366 -28.72 -27.35 -25.44
CA PRO A 366 -28.03 -27.67 -24.18
C PRO A 366 -26.52 -27.34 -24.15
N LEU A 367 -25.89 -27.17 -25.31
CA LEU A 367 -24.47 -26.83 -25.40
C LEU A 367 -24.18 -25.33 -25.28
N THR A 368 -25.17 -24.47 -25.50
CA THR A 368 -24.99 -23.02 -25.57
C THR A 368 -25.96 -22.23 -24.72
N ASP A 369 -27.15 -22.77 -24.45
CA ASP A 369 -28.20 -22.10 -23.70
C ASP A 369 -28.11 -22.41 -22.21
N SER A 370 -28.49 -21.44 -21.40
CA SER A 370 -28.31 -21.46 -19.95
C SER A 370 -29.31 -20.56 -19.23
N VAL A 371 -29.14 -20.37 -17.91
CA VAL A 371 -29.92 -19.38 -17.16
C VAL A 371 -29.72 -17.98 -17.75
N ILE A 372 -28.52 -17.68 -18.23
CA ILE A 372 -28.15 -16.38 -18.81
C ILE A 372 -29.01 -16.08 -20.05
N THR A 373 -29.06 -17.02 -21.00
CA THR A 373 -29.84 -16.85 -22.23
C THR A 373 -31.33 -16.84 -21.96
N HIS A 374 -31.79 -17.56 -20.93
CA HIS A 374 -33.19 -17.51 -20.49
C HIS A 374 -33.56 -16.18 -19.83
N LEU A 375 -32.68 -15.60 -19.02
CA LEU A 375 -32.89 -14.27 -18.43
C LEU A 375 -33.01 -13.18 -19.51
N ALA A 376 -32.27 -13.28 -20.61
CA ALA A 376 -32.47 -12.39 -21.75
C ALA A 376 -33.88 -12.50 -22.37
N VAL A 377 -34.47 -13.71 -22.39
CA VAL A 377 -35.87 -13.92 -22.82
C VAL A 377 -36.85 -13.31 -21.82
N VAL A 378 -36.56 -13.40 -20.52
CA VAL A 378 -37.36 -12.75 -19.45
C VAL A 378 -37.34 -11.24 -19.63
N GLU A 379 -36.16 -10.63 -19.77
CA GLU A 379 -35.99 -9.18 -19.96
C GLU A 379 -36.74 -8.67 -21.20
N GLU A 380 -36.55 -9.33 -22.35
CA GLU A 380 -37.27 -9.00 -23.58
C GLU A 380 -38.79 -9.14 -23.41
N SER A 381 -39.24 -10.15 -22.67
CA SER A 381 -40.67 -10.35 -22.39
C SER A 381 -41.26 -9.22 -21.55
N LEU A 382 -40.50 -8.72 -20.57
CA LEU A 382 -40.93 -7.60 -19.73
C LEU A 382 -40.93 -6.27 -20.53
N LEU A 383 -39.89 -6.02 -21.34
CA LEU A 383 -39.82 -4.80 -22.15
C LEU A 383 -40.99 -4.66 -23.14
N ARG A 384 -41.38 -5.76 -23.79
CA ARG A 384 -42.48 -5.76 -24.77
C ARG A 384 -43.82 -5.32 -24.21
N GLU A 385 -44.15 -5.70 -22.97
CA GLU A 385 -45.46 -5.35 -22.38
C GLU A 385 -45.58 -3.86 -22.07
N VAL A 386 -44.45 -3.17 -21.90
CA VAL A 386 -44.40 -1.72 -21.66
C VAL A 386 -44.02 -0.91 -22.91
N GLY A 387 -43.96 -1.57 -24.08
CA GLY A 387 -43.71 -0.94 -25.37
C GLY A 387 -42.29 -0.39 -25.53
N LYS A 388 -41.29 -1.05 -24.93
CA LYS A 388 -39.88 -0.70 -25.02
C LYS A 388 -39.07 -1.70 -25.84
#